data_AF-A0A1S8ACW5-F1
#
_entry.id   AF-A0A1S8ACW5-F1
#
_cell.length_a   1.000
_cell.length_b   1.000
_cell.length_c   1.000
_cell.angle_alpha   90.00
_cell.angle_beta   90.00
_cell.angle_gamma   90.00
#
_symmetry.space_group_name_H-M   'P 1'
#
loop_
_entity.id
_entity.type
_entity.pdbx_description
1 polymer ?
#
loop_
_entity_poly.entity_id
_entity_poly.type
_entity_poly.pdbx_seq_one_letter_code
_entity_poly.pdbx_strand_id
1 'polypeptide(L)'
;MISIATKKPELSLDISSPAPPAPSNEKIATHIFKSKLPDIPISNHLPLHTYCFQDRLSDDPCLIVGSTGKTYSYAETHLICRKTAAGLSNLGIKKGNMIMILL
;
A
#
# COMPACT_ATOMS: atom_id res chain seq x y z
N MET A 1 22.93 -38.26 -29.58
CA MET A 1 21.69 -37.68 -30.15
C MET A 1 20.51 -38.25 -29.37
N ILE A 2 19.88 -37.44 -28.52
CA ILE A 2 18.65 -37.81 -27.81
C ILE A 2 17.63 -36.72 -28.14
N SER A 3 16.63 -37.06 -28.95
CA SER A 3 15.52 -36.18 -29.29
C SER A 3 14.49 -36.22 -28.16
N ILE A 4 14.19 -35.07 -27.57
CA ILE A 4 13.06 -34.88 -26.68
C ILE A 4 11.94 -34.24 -27.50
N ALA A 5 10.84 -34.99 -27.66
CA ALA A 5 9.64 -34.51 -28.31
C ALA A 5 8.87 -33.58 -27.35
N THR A 6 8.71 -32.31 -27.73
CA THR A 6 7.75 -31.40 -27.12
C THR A 6 6.45 -31.44 -27.91
N LYS A 7 5.45 -32.16 -27.38
CA LYS A 7 4.09 -32.18 -27.94
C LYS A 7 3.39 -30.88 -27.54
N LYS A 8 3.29 -29.95 -28.49
CA LYS A 8 2.47 -28.73 -28.41
C LYS A 8 1.00 -29.15 -28.32
N PRO A 9 0.19 -28.67 -27.36
CA PRO A 9 -1.24 -28.89 -27.40
C PRO A 9 -1.83 -27.98 -28.48
N GLU A 10 -2.26 -28.57 -29.59
CA GLU A 10 -3.14 -27.89 -30.54
C GLU A 10 -4.54 -27.79 -29.94
N LEU A 11 -5.00 -26.55 -29.79
CA LEU A 11 -6.36 -26.23 -29.39
C LEU A 11 -7.23 -26.35 -30.64
N SER A 12 -7.83 -27.52 -30.88
CA SER A 12 -8.83 -27.71 -31.93
C SER A 12 -10.12 -27.00 -31.52
N LEU A 13 -10.43 -25.88 -32.18
CA LEU A 13 -11.73 -25.23 -32.09
C LEU A 13 -12.72 -26.00 -32.98
N ASP A 14 -13.48 -26.92 -32.39
CA ASP A 14 -14.67 -27.49 -33.01
C ASP A 14 -15.73 -26.39 -33.16
N ILE A 15 -15.81 -25.80 -34.35
CA ILE A 15 -16.87 -24.85 -34.72
C ILE A 15 -18.07 -25.69 -35.16
N SER A 16 -18.82 -26.18 -34.19
CA SER A 16 -20.21 -26.60 -34.39
C SER A 16 -21.01 -26.20 -33.16
N SER A 17 -21.41 -24.93 -33.13
CA SER A 17 -22.44 -24.44 -32.22
C SER A 17 -23.36 -23.50 -33.02
N PRO A 18 -24.69 -23.59 -32.83
CA PRO A 18 -25.61 -22.75 -33.57
C PRO A 18 -25.38 -21.28 -33.24
N ALA A 19 -25.64 -20.42 -34.22
CA ALA A 19 -25.46 -18.96 -34.11
C ALA A 19 -26.05 -18.41 -32.80
N PRO A 20 -25.37 -17.45 -32.13
CA PRO A 20 -25.92 -16.82 -30.93
C PRO A 20 -27.28 -16.18 -31.24
N PRO A 21 -28.30 -16.34 -30.38
CA PRO A 21 -29.51 -15.55 -30.50
C PRO A 21 -29.16 -14.05 -30.41
N ALA A 22 -29.94 -13.23 -31.14
CA ALA A 22 -29.89 -11.76 -31.19
C ALA A 22 -29.64 -11.12 -29.80
N PRO A 23 -29.03 -9.92 -29.72
CA PRO A 23 -28.56 -9.35 -28.45
C PRO A 23 -29.74 -9.15 -27.50
N SER A 24 -29.93 -10.12 -26.61
CA SER A 24 -30.71 -9.94 -25.41
C SER A 24 -30.06 -8.81 -24.63
N ASN A 25 -30.90 -7.94 -24.07
CA ASN A 25 -30.53 -6.82 -23.21
C ASN A 25 -29.81 -7.34 -21.95
N GLU A 26 -28.56 -7.79 -22.10
CA GLU A 26 -27.74 -8.29 -21.01
C GLU A 26 -27.27 -7.09 -20.21
N LYS A 27 -27.86 -6.91 -19.03
CA LYS A 27 -27.30 -6.05 -17.98
C LYS A 27 -25.81 -6.38 -17.87
N ILE A 28 -24.94 -5.43 -18.23
CA ILE A 28 -23.52 -5.49 -17.94
C ILE A 28 -23.40 -5.64 -16.42
N ALA A 29 -23.13 -6.86 -15.95
CA ALA A 29 -22.98 -7.14 -14.54
C ALA A 29 -21.61 -6.64 -14.10
N THR A 30 -21.58 -5.71 -13.14
CA THR A 30 -20.32 -5.28 -12.53
C THR A 30 -19.85 -6.32 -11.53
N HIS A 31 -18.66 -6.89 -11.75
CA HIS A 31 -18.02 -7.81 -10.80
C HIS A 31 -17.10 -7.02 -9.86
N ILE A 32 -17.40 -7.04 -8.56
CA ILE A 32 -16.59 -6.37 -7.52
C ILE A 32 -15.92 -7.45 -6.66
N PHE A 33 -14.60 -7.40 -6.58
CA PHE A 33 -13.81 -8.28 -5.72
C PHE A 33 -13.34 -7.49 -4.49
N LYS A 34 -13.45 -8.08 -3.30
CA LYS A 34 -12.96 -7.53 -2.03
C LYS A 34 -12.03 -8.53 -1.34
N SER A 35 -11.31 -8.05 -0.33
CA SER A 35 -10.57 -8.92 0.58
C SER A 35 -11.49 -9.99 1.18
N LYS A 36 -10.93 -11.18 1.44
CA LYS A 36 -11.60 -12.22 2.23
C LYS A 36 -11.64 -11.89 3.73
N LEU A 37 -10.79 -10.97 4.18
CA LEU A 37 -10.80 -10.50 5.56
C LEU A 37 -12.00 -9.58 5.80
N PRO A 38 -12.55 -9.58 7.03
CA PRO A 38 -13.64 -8.68 7.37
C PRO A 38 -13.19 -7.22 7.28
N ASP A 39 -14.16 -6.35 7.01
CA ASP A 39 -13.93 -4.91 7.13
C ASP A 39 -13.59 -4.57 8.60
N ILE A 40 -12.62 -3.68 8.80
CA ILE A 40 -12.21 -3.19 10.12
C ILE A 40 -12.56 -1.71 10.27
N PRO A 41 -12.81 -1.20 11.49
CA PRO A 41 -12.96 0.24 11.69
C PRO A 41 -11.64 0.96 11.38
N ILE A 42 -11.71 2.02 10.58
CA ILE A 42 -10.55 2.85 10.21
C ILE A 42 -10.75 4.27 10.72
N SER A 43 -9.85 4.74 11.58
CA SER A 43 -9.89 6.08 12.17
C SER A 43 -9.37 7.17 11.21
N ASN A 44 -10.07 7.40 10.09
CA ASN A 44 -9.70 8.38 9.06
C ASN A 44 -9.78 9.85 9.51
N HIS A 45 -10.32 10.13 10.68
CA HIS A 45 -10.41 11.47 11.27
C HIS A 45 -9.12 11.90 11.98
N LEU A 46 -8.24 10.95 12.31
CA LEU A 46 -6.98 11.23 13.00
C LEU A 46 -5.91 11.71 12.01
N PRO A 47 -5.08 12.71 12.39
CA PRO A 47 -3.86 12.99 11.65
C PRO A 47 -2.94 11.76 11.62
N LEU A 48 -2.32 11.51 10.47
CA LEU A 48 -1.52 10.29 10.24
C LEU A 48 -0.48 10.03 11.35
N HIS A 49 0.28 11.05 11.77
CA HIS A 49 1.27 10.89 12.83
C HIS A 49 0.62 10.51 14.17
N THR A 50 -0.57 11.03 14.49
CA THR A 50 -1.28 10.67 15.72
C THR A 50 -1.70 9.20 15.68
N TYR A 51 -2.25 8.75 14.54
CA TYR A 51 -2.61 7.35 14.33
C TYR A 51 -1.39 6.40 14.44
N CYS A 52 -0.26 6.75 13.79
CA CYS A 52 0.94 5.91 13.80
C CYS A 52 1.59 5.76 15.19
N PHE A 53 1.45 6.76 16.06
CA PHE A 53 2.06 6.78 17.41
C PHE A 53 1.09 6.49 18.56
N GLN A 54 -0.21 6.29 18.30
CA GLN A 54 -1.28 6.23 19.31
C GLN A 54 -0.95 5.34 20.52
N ASP A 55 -0.42 4.13 20.29
CA ASP A 55 -0.11 3.15 21.34
C ASP A 55 1.37 2.70 21.32
N ARG A 56 2.25 3.53 20.73
CA ARG A 56 3.65 3.13 20.45
C ARG A 56 4.68 4.03 21.12
N LEU A 57 4.31 4.84 22.12
CA LEU A 57 5.26 5.72 22.83
C LEU A 57 6.08 4.95 23.87
N SER A 58 6.79 3.92 23.44
CA SER A 58 7.67 3.09 24.27
C SER A 58 9.16 3.35 23.97
N ASP A 59 10.01 2.79 24.82
CA ASP A 59 11.47 2.79 24.65
C ASP A 59 11.96 1.68 23.70
N ASP A 60 11.04 0.93 23.07
CA ASP A 60 11.39 -0.09 22.08
C ASP A 60 12.04 0.55 20.84
N PRO A 61 12.99 -0.15 20.19
CA PRO A 61 13.60 0.30 18.94
C PRO A 61 12.58 0.64 17.86
N CYS A 62 12.70 1.82 17.26
CA CYS A 62 11.86 2.29 16.15
C CYS A 62 12.66 2.41 14.85
N LEU A 63 13.77 3.16 14.89
CA LEU A 63 14.64 3.39 13.73
C LEU A 63 16.06 2.93 14.06
N ILE A 64 16.66 2.13 13.18
CA ILE A 64 18.04 1.63 13.33
C ILE A 64 18.83 2.09 12.10
N VAL A 65 19.84 2.93 12.34
CA VAL A 65 20.74 3.44 11.30
C VAL A 65 21.81 2.41 11.01
N GLY A 66 21.65 1.64 9.93
CA GLY A 66 22.52 0.50 9.62
C GLY A 66 24.01 0.83 9.51
N SER A 67 24.39 2.01 9.01
CA SER A 67 25.80 2.40 8.83
C SER A 67 26.53 2.73 10.13
N THR A 68 25.81 3.15 11.17
CA THR A 68 26.40 3.58 12.46
C THR A 68 25.99 2.70 13.63
N GLY A 69 25.00 1.84 13.44
CA GLY A 69 24.36 1.08 14.52
C GLY A 69 23.52 1.94 15.47
N LYS A 70 23.34 3.24 15.20
CA LYS A 70 22.54 4.11 16.07
C LYS A 70 21.07 3.72 16.02
N THR A 71 20.48 3.53 17.19
CA THR A 71 19.05 3.22 17.35
C THR A 71 18.33 4.40 17.98
N TYR A 72 17.11 4.67 17.52
CA TYR A 72 16.17 5.59 18.15
C TYR A 72 14.94 4.80 18.59
N SER A 73 14.50 5.03 19.83
CA SER A 73 13.24 4.45 20.30
C SER A 73 12.02 5.10 19.66
N TYR A 74 10.83 4.54 19.84
CA TYR A 74 9.61 5.19 19.38
C TYR A 74 9.36 6.53 20.10
N ALA A 75 9.60 6.59 21.42
CA ALA A 75 9.49 7.83 22.19
C ALA A 75 10.44 8.91 21.67
N GLU A 76 11.70 8.56 21.40
CA GLU A 76 12.70 9.48 20.83
C GLU A 76 12.31 9.93 19.42
N THR A 77 11.88 9.00 18.58
CA THR A 77 11.47 9.29 17.19
C THR A 77 10.29 10.26 17.18
N HIS A 78 9.26 10.03 18.02
CA HIS A 78 8.12 10.93 18.14
C HIS A 78 8.53 12.33 18.63
N LEU A 79 9.42 12.40 19.62
CA LEU A 79 9.95 13.67 20.12
C LEU A 79 10.70 14.43 19.02
N ILE A 80 11.54 13.73 18.25
CA ILE A 80 12.27 14.32 17.11
C ILE A 80 11.29 14.82 16.04
N CYS A 81 10.27 14.05 15.67
CA CYS A 81 9.24 14.50 14.73
C CYS A 81 8.58 15.83 15.18
N ARG A 82 8.23 15.96 16.45
CA ARG A 82 7.65 17.20 17.01
C ARG A 82 8.63 18.37 16.97
N LYS A 83 9.90 18.12 17.31
CA LYS A 83 10.96 19.14 17.22
C LYS A 83 11.20 19.59 15.78
N THR A 84 11.21 18.65 14.83
CA THR A 84 11.32 18.94 13.40
C THR A 84 10.14 19.77 12.91
N ALA A 85 8.91 19.43 13.31
CA ALA A 85 7.72 20.23 12.96
C ALA A 85 7.80 21.67 13.50
N ALA A 86 8.25 21.85 14.75
CA ALA A 86 8.48 23.18 15.32
C ALA A 86 9.58 23.94 14.56
N GLY A 87 10.68 23.27 14.20
CA GLY A 87 11.76 23.85 13.39
C GLY A 87 11.28 24.30 12.00
N LEU A 88 10.49 23.47 11.31
CA LEU A 88 9.89 23.81 10.02
C LEU A 88 8.97 25.03 10.13
N SER A 89 8.14 25.09 11.18
CA SER A 89 7.29 26.26 11.45
C SER A 89 8.13 27.53 11.67
N ASN A 90 9.24 27.42 12.40
CA ASN A 90 10.14 28.55 12.63
C ASN A 90 10.86 29.03 11.36
N LEU A 91 11.07 28.14 10.39
CA LEU A 91 11.58 28.48 9.05
C LEU A 91 10.49 29.04 8.12
N GLY A 92 9.27 29.26 8.63
CA GLY A 92 8.17 29.85 7.87
C GLY A 92 7.34 28.85 7.06
N ILE A 93 7.58 27.54 7.20
CA ILE A 93 6.77 26.50 6.56
C ILE A 93 5.43 26.39 7.29
N LYS A 94 4.34 26.55 6.54
CA LYS A 94 2.97 26.54 7.06
C LYS A 94 2.22 25.30 6.58
N LYS A 95 1.09 25.02 7.24
CA LYS A 95 0.15 23.98 6.81
C LYS A 95 -0.22 24.18 5.34
N GLY A 96 -0.13 23.12 4.54
CA GLY A 96 -0.42 23.14 3.10
C GLY A 96 0.79 23.46 2.21
N ASN A 97 1.95 23.79 2.77
CA ASN A 97 3.19 23.88 2.00
C ASN A 97 3.76 22.49 1.70
N MET A 98 4.61 22.43 0.67
CA MET A 98 5.28 21.21 0.22
C MET A 98 6.74 21.23 0.66
N ILE A 99 7.25 20.07 1.10
CA ILE A 99 8.65 19.87 1.45
C ILE A 99 9.18 18.80 0.51
N MET A 100 10.23 19.11 -0.24
CA MET A 100 10.99 18.12 -0.99
C MET A 100 12.04 17.51 -0.06
N ILE A 101 12.10 16.19 0.00
CA ILE A 101 13.12 15.44 0.74
C ILE A 101 14.05 14.82 -0.29
N LEU A 102 15.32 15.24 -0.30
CA LEU A 102 16.37 14.66 -1.13
C LEU A 102 17.46 14.17 -0.17
N LEU A 103 17.55 12.85 -0.01
CA LEU A 103 18.40 12.15 0.96
C LEU A 103 19.24 11.09 0.26
#